data_AF-A0A223P130-F1
#
_entry.id   AF-A0A223P130-F1
#
_cell.length_a   1.000
_cell.length_b   1.000
_cell.length_c   1.000
_cell.angle_alpha   90.00
_cell.angle_beta   90.00
_cell.angle_gamma   90.00
#
_symmetry.space_group_name_H-M   'P 1'
#
loop_
_entity.id
_entity.type
_entity.pdbx_description
1 polymer ?
#
loop_
_entity_poly.entity_id
_entity_poly.type
_entity_poly.pdbx_seq_one_letter_code
_entity_poly.pdbx_strand_id
1 'polypeptide(L)'
;MAKLTLSIEPDRIAKAKRYAYKHQTSISKIVSDFLADITKKDEIDEEDPFVKKLRQIEVSDKIKALSGILKGKVPDDINVWDAKYEYLKEKYDL
;
A
#
# COMPACT_ATOMS: atom_id res chain seq x y z
N MET A 1 15.53 11.58 -10.24
CA MET A 1 16.07 10.71 -11.32
C MET A 1 17.37 10.12 -10.82
N ALA A 2 17.47 8.80 -10.68
CA ALA A 2 18.70 8.14 -10.23
C ALA A 2 19.57 7.78 -11.45
N LYS A 3 20.89 7.79 -11.30
CA LYS A 3 21.85 7.42 -12.36
C LYS A 3 22.46 6.07 -12.02
N LEU A 4 22.37 5.13 -12.96
CA LEU A 4 22.96 3.79 -12.86
C LEU A 4 24.03 3.63 -13.93
N THR A 5 25.22 3.20 -13.53
CA THR A 5 26.32 2.85 -14.44
C THR A 5 26.51 1.35 -14.41
N LEU A 6 26.38 0.69 -15.57
CA LEU A 6 26.52 -0.76 -15.73
C LEU A 6 27.78 -1.07 -16.53
N SER A 7 28.57 -2.03 -16.05
CA SER A 7 29.67 -2.63 -16.82
C SER A 7 29.10 -3.82 -17.60
N ILE A 8 29.16 -3.74 -18.93
CA ILE A 8 28.58 -4.74 -19.84
C ILE A 8 29.60 -5.07 -20.92
N GLU A 9 29.71 -6.35 -21.30
CA GLU A 9 30.56 -6.81 -22.40
C GLU A 9 30.24 -6.05 -23.70
N PRO A 10 31.27 -5.58 -24.45
CA PRO A 10 31.10 -4.74 -25.64
C PRO A 10 30.15 -5.32 -26.71
N ASP A 11 30.22 -6.63 -26.91
CA ASP A 11 29.43 -7.40 -27.85
C ASP A 11 27.98 -7.55 -27.41
N ARG A 12 27.70 -7.63 -26.10
CA ARG A 12 26.34 -7.63 -25.57
C ARG A 12 25.67 -6.27 -25.71
N ILE A 13 26.38 -5.17 -25.38
CA ILE A 13 25.82 -3.83 -25.52
C ILE A 13 25.57 -3.47 -26.99
N ALA A 14 26.40 -3.96 -27.92
CA ALA A 14 26.17 -3.78 -29.36
C ALA A 14 24.88 -4.48 -29.82
N LYS A 15 24.62 -5.73 -29.39
CA LYS A 15 23.37 -6.45 -29.69
C LYS A 15 22.17 -5.74 -29.09
N ALA A 16 22.26 -5.29 -27.84
CA ALA A 16 21.20 -4.54 -27.17
C ALA A 16 20.85 -3.23 -27.89
N LYS A 17 21.86 -2.47 -28.37
CA LYS A 17 21.64 -1.26 -29.18
C LYS A 17 20.89 -1.56 -30.48
N ARG A 18 21.28 -2.62 -31.19
CA ARG A 18 20.59 -3.05 -32.43
C ARG A 18 19.15 -3.44 -32.16
N TYR A 19 18.90 -4.17 -31.08
CA TYR A 19 17.54 -4.50 -30.64
C TYR A 19 16.73 -3.25 -30.35
N ALA A 20 17.25 -2.34 -29.51
CA ALA A 20 16.56 -1.10 -29.14
C ALA A 20 16.20 -0.26 -30.37
N TYR A 21 17.11 -0.14 -31.34
CA TYR A 21 16.86 0.53 -32.61
C TYR A 21 15.74 -0.13 -33.42
N LYS A 22 15.79 -1.45 -33.60
CA LYS A 22 14.78 -2.21 -34.35
C LYS A 22 13.38 -2.06 -33.74
N HIS A 23 13.29 -1.96 -32.42
CA HIS A 23 12.05 -1.87 -31.66
C HIS A 23 11.66 -0.43 -31.28
N GLN A 24 12.32 0.59 -31.86
CA GLN A 24 12.06 2.02 -31.60
C GLN A 24 12.00 2.37 -30.11
N THR A 25 12.91 1.81 -29.32
CA THR A 25 12.98 2.02 -27.87
C THR A 25 14.41 2.40 -27.46
N SER A 26 14.61 2.73 -26.19
CA SER A 26 15.92 3.04 -25.61
C SER A 26 16.37 1.95 -24.66
N ILE A 27 17.69 1.77 -24.52
CA ILE A 27 18.25 0.82 -23.54
C ILE A 27 17.83 1.19 -22.13
N SER A 28 17.82 2.48 -21.79
CA SER A 28 17.37 2.94 -20.47
C SER A 28 15.93 2.54 -20.19
N LYS A 29 15.03 2.62 -21.18
CA LYS A 29 13.65 2.19 -21.04
C LYS A 29 13.56 0.68 -20.84
N ILE A 30 14.27 -0.11 -21.67
CA ILE A 30 14.30 -1.58 -21.53
C ILE A 30 14.78 -1.99 -20.13
N VAL A 31 15.87 -1.40 -19.64
CA VAL A 31 16.42 -1.72 -18.32
C VAL A 31 15.46 -1.30 -17.21
N SER A 32 14.87 -0.11 -17.32
CA SER A 32 13.88 0.37 -16.35
C SER A 32 12.66 -0.55 -16.27
N ASP A 33 12.11 -0.93 -17.44
CA ASP A 33 10.93 -1.80 -17.51
C ASP A 33 11.25 -3.20 -16.98
N PHE A 34 12.44 -3.73 -17.28
CA PHE A 34 12.90 -5.01 -16.74
C PHE A 34 13.05 -4.98 -15.22
N LEU A 35 13.71 -3.94 -14.68
CA LEU A 35 13.86 -3.77 -13.23
C LEU A 35 12.50 -3.67 -12.55
N ALA A 36 11.55 -2.91 -13.12
CA ALA A 36 10.20 -2.80 -12.59
C ALA A 36 9.47 -4.16 -12.58
N ASP A 37 9.59 -4.95 -13.66
CA ASP A 37 8.90 -6.24 -13.76
C ASP A 37 9.43 -7.27 -12.76
N ILE A 38 10.76 -7.30 -12.52
CA ILE A 38 11.35 -8.24 -11.56
C ILE A 38 11.06 -7.84 -10.11
N THR A 39 11.03 -6.55 -9.78
CA THR A 39 10.76 -6.09 -8.40
C THR A 39 9.28 -6.09 -8.06
N LYS A 40 8.39 -6.06 -9.06
CA LYS A 40 6.94 -6.11 -8.85
C LYS A 40 6.50 -7.37 -8.10
N LYS A 41 7.23 -8.48 -8.24
CA LYS A 41 6.93 -9.72 -7.50
C LYS A 41 7.29 -9.62 -6.02
N ASP A 42 8.35 -8.89 -5.69
CA ASP A 42 8.80 -8.70 -4.31
C ASP A 42 7.92 -7.67 -3.58
N GLU A 43 7.39 -6.65 -4.27
CA GLU A 43 6.44 -5.69 -3.68
C GLU A 43 5.13 -6.33 -3.20
N ILE A 44 4.70 -7.47 -3.78
CA ILE A 44 3.51 -8.20 -3.32
C ILE A 44 3.79 -8.94 -2.00
N ASP A 45 5.05 -9.26 -1.72
CA ASP A 45 5.50 -9.92 -0.48
C ASP A 45 6.07 -8.93 0.56
N GLU A 46 6.14 -7.63 0.25
CA GLU A 46 6.44 -6.55 1.20
C GLU A 46 5.24 -6.13 2.09
N GLU A 47 4.14 -6.89 2.11
CA GLU A 47 3.29 -6.84 3.30
C GLU A 47 4.09 -7.47 4.45
N ASP A 48 4.54 -6.63 5.39
CA ASP A 48 5.13 -7.02 6.67
C ASP A 48 4.51 -8.36 7.11
N PRO A 49 5.32 -9.42 7.35
CA PRO A 49 4.81 -10.72 7.77
C PRO A 49 3.80 -10.64 8.92
N PHE A 50 3.93 -9.62 9.77
CA PHE A 50 2.98 -9.29 10.81
C PHE A 50 1.61 -8.84 10.25
N VAL A 51 1.58 -7.93 9.28
CA VAL A 51 0.36 -7.43 8.63
C VAL A 51 -0.35 -8.54 7.86
N LYS A 52 0.41 -9.38 7.13
CA LYS A 52 -0.12 -10.56 6.42
C LYS A 52 -0.77 -11.54 7.40
N LYS A 53 -0.15 -11.75 8.57
CA LYS A 53 -0.69 -12.58 9.65
C LYS A 53 -1.96 -11.97 10.25
N LEU A 54 -1.99 -10.66 10.52
CA LEU A 54 -3.14 -9.97 11.07
C LEU A 54 -4.37 -10.04 10.16
N ARG A 55 -4.20 -9.97 8.83
CA ARG A 55 -5.30 -10.10 7.86
C ARG A 55 -5.89 -11.51 7.78
N GLN A 56 -5.10 -12.53 8.12
CA GLN A 56 -5.54 -13.92 8.17
C GLN A 56 -6.20 -14.30 9.50
N ILE A 57 -6.13 -13.42 10.52
CA ILE A 57 -6.82 -13.66 11.79
C ILE A 57 -8.31 -13.41 11.56
N GLU A 58 -9.09 -14.48 11.61
CA GLU A 58 -10.54 -14.40 11.57
C GLU A 58 -11.03 -13.71 12.86
N VAL A 59 -11.50 -12.47 12.74
CA VAL A 59 -12.01 -11.71 13.88
C VAL A 59 -13.29 -12.39 14.40
N SER A 60 -13.29 -12.77 15.68
CA SER A 60 -14.44 -13.41 16.33
C SER A 60 -15.72 -12.60 16.15
N ASP A 61 -16.85 -13.30 15.93
CA ASP A 61 -18.15 -12.67 15.72
C ASP A 61 -18.59 -11.78 16.90
N LYS A 62 -18.13 -12.07 18.12
CA LYS A 62 -18.36 -11.19 19.29
C LYS A 62 -17.67 -9.83 19.13
N ILE A 63 -16.47 -9.80 18.56
CA ILE A 63 -15.69 -8.57 18.33
C ILE A 63 -16.30 -7.79 17.16
N LYS A 64 -16.73 -8.47 16.09
CA LYS A 64 -17.49 -7.84 15.01
C LYS A 64 -18.80 -7.23 15.53
N ALA A 65 -19.52 -7.94 16.39
CA ALA A 65 -20.73 -7.42 17.04
C ALA A 65 -20.44 -6.19 17.91
N LEU A 66 -19.32 -6.17 18.64
CA LEU A 66 -18.86 -5.01 19.42
C LEU A 66 -18.58 -3.78 18.54
N SER A 67 -17.95 -3.95 17.38
CA SER A 67 -17.74 -2.86 16.41
C SER A 67 -19.03 -2.31 15.79
N GLY A 68 -20.12 -3.08 15.85
CA GLY A 68 -21.45 -2.70 15.37
C GLY A 68 -22.33 -2.02 16.42
N ILE A 69 -21.91 -1.93 17.70
CA ILE A 69 -22.77 -1.44 18.80
C ILE A 69 -23.28 -0.01 18.58
N LEU A 70 -22.54 0.82 17.85
CA LEU A 70 -22.94 2.20 17.52
C LEU A 70 -23.58 2.33 16.13
N LYS A 71 -23.49 1.30 15.27
CA LYS A 71 -23.96 1.37 13.88
C LYS A 71 -25.49 1.31 13.87
N GLY A 72 -26.13 2.45 13.61
CA GLY A 72 -27.59 2.60 13.58
C GLY A 72 -28.26 2.97 14.91
N LYS A 73 -27.52 3.11 16.01
CA LYS A 73 -28.04 3.64 17.29
C LYS A 73 -27.74 5.13 17.51
N VAL A 74 -26.81 5.66 16.74
CA VAL A 74 -26.34 7.05 16.77
C VAL A 74 -26.42 7.53 15.33
N PRO A 75 -27.16 8.61 15.04
CA PRO A 75 -27.11 9.27 13.74
C PRO A 75 -25.66 9.54 13.30
N ASP A 76 -25.35 9.28 12.03
CA ASP A 76 -23.98 9.39 11.48
C ASP A 76 -23.44 10.84 11.51
N ASP A 77 -24.30 11.81 11.78
CA ASP A 77 -24.02 13.25 11.88
C ASP A 77 -23.82 13.74 13.33
N ILE A 78 -23.83 12.86 14.33
CA ILE A 78 -23.57 13.28 15.72
C ILE A 78 -22.12 13.72 15.89
N ASN A 79 -21.95 14.96 16.33
CA ASN A 79 -20.68 15.45 16.83
C ASN A 79 -20.36 14.82 18.20
N VAL A 80 -19.39 13.90 18.19
CA VAL A 80 -18.95 13.14 19.36
C VAL A 80 -18.53 14.03 20.53
N TRP A 81 -17.99 15.22 20.25
CA TRP A 81 -17.53 16.14 21.28
C TRP A 81 -18.68 16.83 22.00
N ASP A 82 -19.73 17.19 21.29
CA ASP A 82 -20.92 17.83 21.86
C ASP A 82 -21.69 16.85 22.75
N ALA A 83 -21.89 15.62 22.26
CA ALA A 83 -22.53 14.55 23.04
C ALA A 83 -21.75 14.22 24.32
N LYS A 84 -20.41 14.24 24.25
CA LYS A 84 -19.54 14.05 25.44
C LYS A 84 -19.67 15.20 26.43
N TYR A 85 -19.72 16.44 25.93
CA TYR A 85 -19.84 17.62 26.78
C TYR A 85 -21.17 17.62 27.54
N GLU A 86 -22.30 17.36 26.87
CA GLU A 86 -23.62 17.27 27.50
C GLU A 86 -23.68 16.17 28.58
N TYR A 87 -23.10 14.99 28.31
CA TYR A 87 -23.02 13.92 29.31
C TYR A 87 -22.22 14.32 30.55
N LEU A 88 -21.08 15.00 30.36
CA LEU A 88 -20.24 15.43 31.48
C LEU A 88 -20.89 16.56 32.26
N LYS A 89 -21.61 17.45 31.57
CA LYS A 89 -22.43 18.49 32.18
C LYS A 89 -23.52 17.90 33.07
N GLU A 90 -24.33 16.97 32.55
CA GLU A 90 -25.40 16.32 33.31
C GLU A 90 -24.88 15.52 34.51
N LYS A 91 -23.74 14.82 34.35
CA LYS A 91 -23.21 13.93 35.37
C LYS A 91 -22.42 14.65 36.46
N TYR A 92 -21.73 15.74 36.12
CA TYR A 92 -20.81 16.44 37.02
C TYR A 92 -21.22 17.89 37.30
N ASP A 93 -22.40 18.31 36.80
CA ASP A 93 -23.01 19.63 37.03
C ASP A 93 -22.05 20.79 36.68
N LEU A 94 -21.40 20.67 35.51
CA LEU A 94 -20.42 21.63 34.97
C LEU A 94 -21.06 22.88 34.33
#